data_AF-A0A951Z3V8-F1
#
_entry.id   AF-A0A951Z3V8-F1
#
_cell.length_a   1.000
_cell.length_b   1.000
_cell.length_c   1.000
_cell.angle_alpha   90.00
_cell.angle_beta   90.00
_cell.angle_gamma   90.00
#
_symmetry.space_group_name_H-M   'P 1'
#
loop_
_entity.id
_entity.type
_entity.pdbx_description
1 polymer ?
#
loop_
_entity_poly.entity_id
_entity_poly.type
_entity_poly.pdbx_seq_one_letter_code
_entity_poly.pdbx_strand_id
1 'polypeptide(L)' 'MRLLRDGVAMIGTLALAVGYFASQRAALDGQAPAYAAGVDVPAVRLAATVLFVALVVLALIRNKNEEQGA' A
#
# COMPACT_ATOMS: atom_id res chain seq x y z
N MET A 1 11.70 9.93 12.35
CA MET A 1 10.47 9.98 11.51
C MET A 1 10.73 9.67 10.04
N ARG A 2 11.81 10.17 9.40
CA ARG A 2 12.16 9.83 8.01
C ARG A 2 12.25 8.31 7.75
N LEU A 3 13.06 7.57 8.50
CA LEU A 3 13.16 6.11 8.39
C LEU A 3 11.84 5.35 8.50
N LEU A 4 10.93 5.80 9.37
CA LEU A 4 9.62 5.17 9.57
C LEU A 4 8.68 5.47 8.40
N ARG A 5 8.71 6.71 7.88
CA ARG A 5 7.96 7.11 6.70
C ARG A 5 8.47 6.41 5.44
N ASP A 6 9.79 6.32 5.28
CA ASP A 6 10.43 5.63 4.15
C ASP A 6 10.17 4.12 4.22
N GLY A 7 10.22 3.52 5.41
CA GLY A 7 9.87 2.11 5.63
C GLY A 7 8.43 1.80 5.26
N VAL A 8 7.47 2.63 5.70
CA VAL A 8 6.05 2.44 5.35
C VAL A 8 5.77 2.72 3.88
N ALA A 9 6.42 3.74 3.29
CA ALA A 9 6.34 3.98 1.85
C ALA A 9 6.90 2.81 1.04
N MET A 10 8.02 2.22 1.46
CA MET A 10 8.62 1.05 0.82
C MET A 10 7.68 -0.17 0.91
N ILE A 11 7.15 -0.46 2.10
CA ILE A 11 6.20 -1.56 2.30
C ILE A 11 4.94 -1.36 1.46
N GLY A 12 4.39 -0.14 1.44
CA GLY A 12 3.22 0.19 0.62
C GLY A 12 3.48 0.04 -0.88
N THR A 13 4.65 0.48 -1.35
CA THR A 13 5.07 0.35 -2.75
C THR A 13 5.24 -1.11 -3.15
N LEU A 14 5.87 -1.92 -2.28
CA LEU A 14 6.03 -3.36 -2.50
C LEU A 14 4.68 -4.08 -2.52
N ALA A 15 3.78 -3.77 -1.59
CA ALA A 15 2.45 -4.36 -1.55
C ALA A 15 1.65 -4.02 -2.82
N LEU A 16 1.72 -2.76 -3.29
CA LEU A 16 1.12 -2.33 -4.55
C LEU A 16 1.71 -3.07 -5.76
N ALA A 17 3.04 -3.17 -5.84
CA ALA A 17 3.71 -3.86 -6.93
C ALA A 17 3.32 -5.34 -7.00
N VAL A 18 3.33 -6.04 -5.85
CA VAL A 18 2.93 -7.44 -5.76
C VAL A 18 1.46 -7.63 -6.15
N GLY A 19 0.56 -6.79 -5.63
CA GLY A 19 -0.85 -6.82 -5.98
C GLY A 19 -1.10 -6.58 -7.47
N TYR A 20 -0.39 -5.61 -8.06
CA TYR A 20 -0.47 -5.31 -9.49
C TYR A 20 -0.01 -6.48 -10.36
N PHE A 21 1.15 -7.08 -10.05
CA PHE A 21 1.65 -8.25 -10.77
C PHE A 21 0.73 -9.45 -10.66
N ALA A 22 0.19 -9.72 -9.46
CA ALA A 22 -0.77 -10.80 -9.25
C ALA A 22 -2.07 -10.58 -10.04
N SER A 23 -2.58 -9.34 -10.05
CA SER A 23 -3.76 -8.94 -10.82
C SER A 23 -3.54 -9.10 -12.33
N GLN A 24 -2.42 -8.61 -12.86
CA GLN A 24 -2.07 -8.73 -14.28
C GLN A 24 -1.91 -10.20 -14.69
N ARG A 25 -1.25 -11.02 -13.87
CA ARG A 25 -1.11 -12.44 -14.14
C ARG A 25 -2.47 -13.15 -14.17
N ALA A 26 -3.33 -12.88 -13.19
CA ALA A 26 -4.68 -13.44 -13.17
C ALA A 26 -5.52 -12.99 -14.39
N ALA A 27 -5.34 -11.75 -14.86
CA ALA A 27 -5.98 -11.28 -16.09
C ALA A 27 -5.49 -12.04 -17.33
N LEU A 28 -4.19 -12.28 -17.46
CA LEU A 28 -3.61 -13.06 -18.56
C LEU A 28 -4.02 -14.53 -18.52
N ASP A 29 -4.12 -15.12 -17.32
CA ASP A 29 -4.52 -16.52 -17.12
C ASP A 29 -6.05 -16.71 -17.22
N GLY A 30 -6.82 -15.65 -17.51
CA GLY A 30 -8.29 -15.69 -17.58
C GLY A 30 -8.98 -15.89 -16.22
N GLN A 31 -8.24 -15.78 -15.12
CA GLN A 31 -8.69 -15.96 -13.74
C GLN A 31 -9.01 -14.65 -13.01
N ALA A 32 -9.11 -13.53 -13.73
CA ALA A 32 -9.49 -12.23 -13.17
C ALA A 32 -10.68 -12.27 -12.18
N PRO A 33 -11.81 -12.95 -12.48
CA PRO A 33 -12.93 -13.00 -11.53
C PRO A 33 -12.61 -13.81 -10.26
N ALA A 34 -11.81 -14.86 -10.35
CA ALA A 34 -11.40 -15.65 -9.20
C ALA A 34 -10.40 -14.88 -8.31
N TYR A 35 -9.48 -14.13 -8.93
CA TYR A 35 -8.58 -13.23 -8.22
C TYR A 35 -9.35 -12.13 -7.48
N ALA A 36 -10.31 -11.49 -8.14
CA ALA A 36 -11.15 -10.47 -7.51
C ALA A 36 -11.91 -11.04 -6.30
N ALA A 37 -12.50 -12.22 -6.42
CA ALA A 37 -13.20 -12.89 -5.31
C ALA A 37 -12.26 -13.22 -4.12
N GLY A 38 -10.99 -13.54 -4.39
CA GLY A 38 -9.99 -13.79 -3.34
C GLY A 38 -9.52 -12.53 -2.62
N VAL A 39 -9.54 -11.38 -3.31
CA VAL A 39 -9.12 -10.08 -2.75
C VAL A 39 -10.29 -9.38 -2.05
N ASP A 40 -11.54 -9.64 -2.46
CA ASP A 40 -12.75 -9.04 -1.90
C ASP A 40 -13.23 -9.74 -0.62
N VAL A 41 -12.28 -10.06 0.26
CA VAL A 41 -12.54 -10.66 1.58
C VAL A 41 -12.30 -9.65 2.70
N PRO A 42 -13.05 -9.71 3.83
CA PRO A 42 -12.98 -8.71 4.89
C PRO A 42 -11.57 -8.48 5.45
N ALA A 43 -10.78 -9.55 5.57
CA ALA A 43 -9.43 -9.48 6.10
C ALA A 43 -8.48 -8.64 5.22
N VAL A 44 -8.55 -8.84 3.89
CA VAL A 44 -7.72 -8.09 2.92
C VAL A 44 -8.15 -6.62 2.89
N ARG A 45 -9.46 -6.36 2.95
CA ARG A 45 -10.01 -5.00 3.03
C ARG A 45 -9.56 -4.27 4.29
N LEU A 46 -9.57 -4.93 5.45
CA LEU A 46 -9.06 -4.37 6.71
C LEU A 46 -7.57 -4.07 6.62
N ALA A 47 -6.76 -5.00 6.13
CA ALA A 47 -5.33 -4.81 5.97
C ALA A 47 -5.02 -3.60 5.06
N ALA A 48 -5.71 -3.49 3.93
CA ALA A 48 -5.59 -2.35 3.01
C ALA A 48 -6.02 -1.03 3.68
N THR A 49 -7.09 -1.05 4.47
CA THR A 49 -7.60 0.13 5.19
C THR A 49 -6.59 0.61 6.23
N VAL A 50 -6.03 -0.29 7.04
CA VAL A 50 -5.00 0.03 8.04
C VAL A 50 -3.78 0.64 7.37
N LEU A 51 -3.33 0.04 6.26
CA LEU A 51 -2.16 0.52 5.51
C LEU A 51 -2.40 1.90 4.90
N PHE A 52 -3.61 2.15 4.38
CA PHE A 52 -4.04 3.46 3.88
C PHE A 52 -4.07 4.51 5.00
N VAL A 53 -4.68 4.19 6.15
CA VAL A 53 -4.71 5.10 7.30
C VAL A 53 -3.30 5.43 7.78
N ALA A 54 -2.41 4.44 7.86
CA ALA A 54 -1.01 4.66 8.24
C ALA A 54 -0.31 5.62 7.27
N LEU A 55 -0.51 5.46 5.96
CA LEU A 55 0.03 6.36 4.94
C LEU A 55 -0.54 7.78 5.06
N VAL A 56 -1.85 7.92 5.28
CA VAL A 56 -2.50 9.22 5.47
C VAL A 56 -1.96 9.92 6.72
N VAL A 57 -1.86 9.22 7.84
CA VAL A 57 -1.29 9.77 9.08
C VAL A 57 0.15 10.22 8.86
N LEU A 58 0.97 9.41 8.19
CA LEU A 58 2.36 9.77 7.86
C LEU A 58 2.46 10.96 6.89
N ALA A 59 1.52 11.11 5.96
CA ALA A 59 1.47 12.23 5.04
C ALA A 59 1.03 13.54 5.74
N LEU A 60 0.09 13.46 6.69
CA LEU A 60 -0.40 14.61 7.45
C LEU A 60 0.57 15.06 8.54
N ILE A 61 1.41 14.17 9.07
CA ILE A 61 2.56 14.53 9.92
C ILE A 61 3.63 15.17 9.03
N ARG A 62 3.39 16.42 8.66
CA ARG A 62 4.30 17.25 7.87
C ARG A 62 5.58 17.47 8.68
N ASN A 63 6.73 17.10 8.09
CA ASN A 63 8.04 17.27 8.70
C ASN A 63 8.29 18.76 9.03
N LYS A 64 8.26 19.14 10.31
CA LYS A 64 8.88 20.39 10.80
C LYS A 64 10.41 20.42 10.59
N ASN A 65 11.02 19.30 10.21
CA ASN A 65 12.47 19.13 10.12
C ASN A 65 13.06 19.48 8.74
N GLU A 66 12.25 19.80 7.74
CA GLU A 66 12.75 20.20 6.41
C GLU A 66 12.95 21.72 6.27
N GLU A 67 12.46 22.53 7.21
CA GLU A 67 12.63 23.99 7.21
C GLU A 67 13.92 24.49 7.92
N GLN A 68 14.66 23.62 8.63
CA GLN A 68 15.85 24.01 9.39
C GLN A 68 17.19 23.65 8.72
N GLY A 69 17.17 23.13 7.49
CA GLY A 69 18.37 22.65 6.81
C GLY A 69 18.47 23.03 5.33
N ALA A 70 17.82 24.12 4.93
CA ALA A 70 18.04 24.76 3.63
C ALA A 70 18.93 25.99 3.79
#